data_AF-A0A0B5I4P0-F1
#
_entry.id   AF-A0A0B5I4P0-F1
#
_cell.length_a   1.000
_cell.length_b   1.000
_cell.length_c   1.000
_cell.angle_alpha   90.00
_cell.angle_beta   90.00
_cell.angle_gamma   90.00
#
_symmetry.space_group_name_H-M   'P 1'
#
loop_
_entity.id
_entity.type
_entity.pdbx_description
1 polymer ?
#
loop_
_entity_poly.entity_id
_entity_poly.type
_entity_poly.pdbx_seq_one_letter_code
_entity_poly.pdbx_strand_id
1 'polypeptide(L)'
;MGTARYSGEFKRDVVALVESGGRRIGAVARELGVNPESLRQWVARSRAEAATSGEGGEGPLSPAEREELQRLRKQVRELELEREILRKAAAYFAKETGR
;
A
#
# COMPACT_ATOMS: atom_id res chain seq x y z
N MET A 1 -10.68 14.03 35.91
CA MET A 1 -10.21 12.84 35.17
C MET A 1 -9.28 13.33 34.07
N GLY A 2 -7.96 13.17 34.23
CA GLY A 2 -6.97 13.70 33.29
C GLY A 2 -7.09 13.00 31.93
N THR A 3 -7.16 13.76 30.85
CA THR A 3 -7.10 13.22 29.49
C THR A 3 -5.68 12.73 29.23
N ALA A 4 -5.41 11.46 29.56
CA ALA A 4 -4.20 10.80 29.10
C ALA A 4 -4.18 10.89 27.57
N ARG A 5 -3.33 11.78 27.03
CA ARG A 5 -3.17 11.93 25.59
C ARG A 5 -2.35 10.74 25.13
N TYR A 6 -3.00 9.84 24.40
CA TYR A 6 -2.30 8.83 23.62
C TYR A 6 -1.26 9.50 22.70
N SER A 7 -0.05 8.95 22.68
CA SER A 7 1.02 9.43 21.80
C SER A 7 0.61 9.28 20.33
N GLY A 8 1.20 10.09 19.46
CA GLY A 8 0.94 9.99 18.02
C GLY A 8 1.36 8.63 17.45
N GLU A 9 2.45 8.07 17.95
CA GLU A 9 2.96 6.74 17.61
C GLU A 9 1.96 5.65 17.98
N PHE A 10 1.47 5.64 19.23
CA PHE A 10 0.47 4.67 19.67
C PHE A 10 -0.78 4.69 18.79
N LYS A 11 -1.26 5.89 18.40
CA LYS A 11 -2.43 6.00 17.51
C LYS A 11 -2.17 5.39 16.14
N ARG A 12 -0.98 5.59 15.56
CA ARG A 12 -0.60 5.02 14.26
C ARG A 12 -0.54 3.49 14.33
N ASP A 13 0.11 2.94 15.34
CA ASP A 13 0.28 1.50 15.48
C ASP A 13 -1.08 0.78 15.64
N VAL A 14 -1.98 1.37 16.43
CA VAL A 14 -3.31 0.80 16.64
C VAL A 14 -4.18 0.89 15.38
N VAL A 15 -4.07 1.99 14.61
CA VAL A 15 -4.75 2.10 13.32
C VAL A 15 -4.21 1.07 12.32
N ALA A 16 -2.89 0.93 12.21
CA ALA A 16 -2.24 -0.06 11.35
C ALA A 16 -2.65 -1.49 11.70
N LEU A 17 -2.83 -1.80 12.99
CA LEU A 17 -3.31 -3.10 13.47
C LEU A 17 -4.75 -3.40 13.03
N VAL A 18 -5.61 -2.38 12.96
CA VAL A 18 -6.99 -2.52 12.48
C VAL A 18 -7.04 -2.71 10.97
N GLU A 19 -6.24 -1.94 10.22
CA GLU A 19 -6.25 -1.94 8.76
C GLU A 19 -5.59 -3.19 8.16
N SER A 20 -4.43 -3.60 8.66
CA SER A 20 -3.70 -4.79 8.16
C SER A 20 -4.36 -6.13 8.52
N GLY A 21 -5.08 -6.18 9.66
CA GLY A 21 -5.51 -7.45 10.25
C GLY A 21 -6.95 -7.87 9.97
N GLY A 22 -7.74 -7.04 9.27
CA GLY A 22 -9.20 -7.28 9.11
C GLY A 22 -9.96 -7.39 10.45
N ARG A 23 -9.33 -6.96 11.56
CA ARG A 23 -9.85 -7.13 12.91
C ARG A 23 -10.92 -6.07 13.18
N ARG A 24 -12.00 -6.47 13.83
CA ARG A 24 -13.08 -5.54 14.21
C ARG A 24 -12.56 -4.52 15.22
N ILE A 25 -12.81 -3.24 14.96
CA ILE A 25 -12.41 -2.10 15.82
C ILE A 25 -12.75 -2.34 17.30
N GLY A 26 -13.94 -2.87 17.60
CA GLY A 26 -14.37 -3.14 18.97
C GLY A 26 -13.56 -4.23 19.70
N ALA A 27 -12.98 -5.20 18.98
CA ALA A 27 -12.12 -6.21 19.56
C ALA A 27 -10.75 -5.61 19.93
N VAL A 28 -10.16 -4.87 19.00
CA VAL A 28 -8.86 -4.18 19.19
C VAL A 28 -8.95 -3.14 20.32
N ALA A 29 -10.03 -2.36 20.36
CA ALA A 29 -10.27 -1.38 21.42
C ALA A 29 -10.33 -2.02 22.81
N ARG A 30 -11.01 -3.17 22.94
CA ARG A 30 -11.13 -3.90 24.22
C ARG A 30 -9.78 -4.46 24.67
N GLU A 31 -9.03 -5.05 23.75
CA GLU A 31 -7.71 -5.63 24.02
C GLU A 31 -6.71 -4.57 24.53
N LEU A 32 -6.76 -3.38 23.94
CA LEU A 32 -5.82 -2.30 24.24
C LEU A 32 -6.33 -1.33 25.33
N GLY A 33 -7.52 -1.56 25.87
CA GLY A 33 -8.13 -0.66 26.86
C GLY A 33 -8.47 0.74 26.31
N VAL A 34 -8.62 0.87 24.99
CA VAL A 34 -8.91 2.14 24.31
C VAL A 34 -10.42 2.28 24.12
N ASN A 35 -10.93 3.52 24.19
CA ASN A 35 -12.33 3.78 23.84
C ASN A 35 -12.59 3.43 22.36
N PRO A 36 -13.55 2.53 22.05
CA PRO A 36 -13.87 2.14 20.67
C PRO A 36 -14.22 3.31 19.76
N GLU A 37 -14.84 4.36 20.30
CA GLU A 37 -15.20 5.55 19.54
C GLU A 37 -13.97 6.37 19.15
N SER A 38 -13.01 6.51 20.07
CA SER A 38 -11.74 7.17 19.77
C SER A 38 -10.96 6.42 18.70
N LEU A 39 -10.93 5.08 18.76
CA LEU A 39 -10.28 4.28 17.74
C LEU A 39 -10.99 4.39 16.38
N ARG A 40 -12.32 4.40 16.34
CA ARG A 40 -13.08 4.67 15.11
C ARG A 40 -12.68 6.01 14.49
N GLN A 41 -12.57 7.06 15.30
CA GLN A 41 -12.20 8.40 14.82
C GLN A 41 -10.76 8.45 14.29
N TRP A 42 -9.81 7.73 14.91
CA TRP A 42 -8.44 7.67 14.40
C TRP A 42 -8.33 6.93 13.07
N VAL A 43 -9.03 5.80 12.93
CA VAL A 43 -9.10 5.06 11.66
C VAL A 43 -9.75 5.90 10.56
N ALA A 44 -10.88 6.56 10.86
CA ALA A 44 -11.56 7.43 9.90
C ALA A 44 -10.66 8.60 9.45
N ARG A 45 -9.91 9.20 10.38
CA ARG A 45 -8.94 10.25 10.08
C ARG A 45 -7.78 9.74 9.23
N SER A 46 -7.19 8.60 9.58
CA SER A 46 -6.11 7.97 8.80
C SER A 46 -6.54 7.74 7.35
N ARG A 47 -7.76 7.23 7.14
CA ARG A 47 -8.33 7.02 5.80
C ARG A 47 -8.57 8.32 5.04
N ALA A 48 -9.02 9.37 5.72
CA ALA A 48 -9.21 10.68 5.11
C ALA A 48 -7.86 11.33 4.72
N GLU A 49 -6.85 11.23 5.59
CA GLU A 49 -5.49 11.71 5.32
C GLU A 49 -4.84 10.92 4.17
N ALA A 50 -5.00 9.60 4.15
CA ALA A 50 -4.61 8.73 3.05
C ALA A 50 -5.24 9.14 1.71
N ALA A 51 -6.54 9.48 1.72
CA ALA A 51 -7.26 9.93 0.53
C ALA A 51 -6.79 11.30 0.02
N THR A 52 -6.29 12.18 0.90
CA THR A 52 -5.79 13.51 0.51
C THR A 52 -4.31 13.52 0.11
N SER A 53 -3.51 12.61 0.66
CA SER A 53 -2.05 12.59 0.45
C SER A 53 -1.60 11.74 -0.72
N GLY A 54 -2.49 10.97 -1.37
CA GLY A 54 -2.13 10.09 -2.50
C GLY A 54 -1.21 8.91 -2.13
N GLU A 55 -0.83 8.79 -0.85
CA GLU A 55 0.09 7.76 -0.34
C GLU A 55 -0.65 6.53 0.24
N GLY A 56 -1.98 6.57 0.35
CA GLY A 56 -2.76 5.47 0.94
C GLY A 56 -3.51 4.64 -0.09
N GLY A 57 -2.82 3.64 -0.65
CA GLY A 57 -3.31 2.74 -1.69
C GLY A 57 -4.41 1.73 -1.30
N GLU A 58 -5.43 2.12 -0.53
CA GLU A 58 -6.58 1.26 -0.21
C GLU A 58 -7.96 1.92 -0.47
N GLY A 59 -7.99 3.04 -1.19
CA GLY A 59 -9.22 3.57 -1.80
C GLY A 59 -9.45 3.00 -3.21
N PRO A 60 -10.69 2.93 -3.72
CA PRO A 60 -10.91 2.62 -5.13
C PRO A 60 -10.20 3.66 -5.99
N LEU A 61 -9.25 3.21 -6.82
CA LEU A 61 -8.52 4.07 -7.77
C LEU A 61 -9.48 4.96 -8.55
N SER A 62 -9.15 6.24 -8.66
CA SER A 62 -9.82 7.17 -9.57
C SER A 62 -9.72 6.68 -11.02
N PRO A 63 -10.62 7.10 -11.93
CA PRO A 63 -10.54 6.73 -13.34
C PRO A 63 -9.18 7.03 -13.98
N ALA A 64 -8.58 8.18 -13.65
CA ALA A 64 -7.27 8.58 -14.16
C ALA A 64 -6.13 7.68 -13.64
N GLU A 65 -6.15 7.33 -12.36
CA GLU A 65 -5.17 6.38 -11.79
C GLU A 65 -5.31 4.98 -12.40
N ARG A 66 -6.53 4.54 -12.71
CA ARG A 66 -6.76 3.25 -13.40
C ARG A 66 -6.19 3.26 -14.81
N GLU A 67 -6.40 4.35 -15.54
CA GLU A 67 -5.90 4.52 -16.90
C GLU A 67 -4.37 4.52 -16.92
N GLU A 68 -3.74 5.30 -16.04
CA GLU A 68 -2.29 5.34 -15.93
C GLU A 68 -1.72 3.98 -15.52
N LEU A 69 -2.37 3.27 -14.60
CA LEU A 69 -1.97 1.91 -14.21
C LEU A 69 -2.07 0.92 -15.37
N GLN A 70 -3.09 1.02 -16.23
CA GLN A 70 -3.19 0.19 -17.43
C GLN A 70 -2.08 0.51 -18.43
N ARG A 71 -1.79 1.80 -18.63
CA ARG A 71 -0.70 2.28 -19.50
C ARG A 71 0.66 1.78 -19.01
N LEU A 72 0.94 1.92 -17.72
CA LEU A 72 2.19 1.45 -17.10
C LEU A 72 2.32 -0.08 -17.22
N ARG A 73 1.25 -0.84 -16.96
CA ARG A 73 1.26 -2.30 -17.15
C ARG A 73 1.54 -2.71 -18.59
N LYS A 74 1.09 -1.93 -19.57
CA LYS A 74 1.41 -2.18 -20.99
C LYS A 74 2.89 -1.92 -21.26
N GLN A 75 3.43 -0.80 -20.81
CA GLN A 75 4.85 -0.47 -20.96
C GLN A 75 5.75 -1.51 -20.30
N VAL A 76 5.41 -1.98 -19.09
CA VAL A 76 6.20 -3.02 -18.41
C VAL A 76 6.26 -4.30 -19.25
N ARG A 77 5.14 -4.75 -19.82
CA ARG A 77 5.14 -5.93 -20.70
C ARG A 77 5.99 -5.75 -21.95
N GLU A 78 5.94 -4.57 -22.57
CA GLU A 78 6.76 -4.24 -23.74
C GLU A 78 8.25 -4.27 -23.39
N LEU A 79 8.64 -3.63 -22.29
CA LEU A 79 10.02 -3.62 -21.80
C LEU A 79 10.53 -5.01 -21.41
N GLU A 80 9.68 -5.84 -20.80
CA GLU A 80 10.04 -7.22 -20.46
C GLU A 80 10.32 -8.05 -21.71
N LEU A 81 9.51 -7.90 -22.76
CA LEU A 81 9.71 -8.56 -24.05
C LEU A 81 11.00 -8.10 -24.73
N GLU A 82 11.24 -6.79 -24.79
CA GLU A 82 12.48 -6.22 -25.35
C GLU A 82 13.71 -6.77 -24.62
N ARG A 83 13.67 -6.76 -23.28
CA ARG A 83 14.74 -7.30 -22.46
C ARG A 83 14.97 -8.79 -22.73
N GLU A 84 13.91 -9.57 -22.90
CA GLU A 84 14.02 -11.01 -23.21
C GLU A 84 14.69 -11.23 -24.57
N ILE A 85 14.30 -10.47 -25.60
CA ILE A 85 14.90 -10.53 -26.93
C ILE A 85 16.38 -10.19 -26.86
N LEU A 86 16.75 -9.09 -26.20
CA LEU A 86 18.14 -8.67 -26.03
C LEU A 86 18.95 -9.73 -25.28
N ARG A 87 18.37 -10.35 -24.24
CA ARG A 87 19.04 -11.42 -23.49
C ARG A 87 19.28 -12.66 -24.36
N LYS A 88 18.32 -13.06 -25.18
CA LYS A 88 18.47 -14.18 -26.13
C LYS A 88 19.54 -13.87 -27.18
N ALA A 89 19.54 -12.65 -27.72
CA ALA A 89 20.55 -12.21 -28.68
C ALA A 89 21.96 -12.23 -28.07
N ALA A 90 22.12 -11.67 -26.86
CA ALA A 90 23.39 -11.68 -26.15
C ALA A 90 23.89 -13.12 -25.88
N ALA A 91 23.01 -14.03 -25.47
CA ALA A 91 23.35 -15.43 -25.26
C ALA A 91 23.77 -16.14 -26.55
N TYR A 92 23.08 -15.86 -27.67
CA TYR A 92 23.45 -16.38 -28.99
C TYR A 92 24.84 -15.90 -29.40
N PHE A 93 25.11 -14.60 -29.34
CA PHE A 93 26.41 -14.04 -29.73
C PHE A 93 27.55 -14.54 -28.86
N ALA A 94 27.36 -14.63 -27.53
CA ALA A 94 28.37 -15.18 -26.61
C ALA A 94 28.73 -16.64 -26.95
N LYS A 95 27.76 -17.44 -27.40
CA LYS A 95 28.00 -18.82 -27.85
C LYS A 95 28.80 -18.88 -29.17
N GLU A 96 28.52 -17.99 -30.12
CA GLU A 96 29.21 -17.96 -31.41
C GLU A 96 30.63 -17.39 -31.32
N THR A 97 30.90 -16.46 -30.40
CA THR A 97 32.26 -15.89 -30.21
C THR A 97 33.18 -16.76 -29.33
N GLY A 98 32.62 -17.72 -28.58
CA GLY A 98 33.39 -18.65 -27.75
C GLY A 98 33.81 -19.94 -28.46
N ARG A 99 33.65 -20.03 -29.78
CA ARG A 99 34.06 -21.15 -30.63
C ARG A 99 35.31 -20.79 -31.42
#